data_AF-A0A3M2A888-F1
#
_entry.id   AF-A0A3M2A888-F1
#
_cell.length_a   1.000
_cell.length_b   1.000
_cell.length_c   1.000
_cell.angle_alpha   90.00
_cell.angle_beta   90.00
_cell.angle_gamma   90.00
#
_symmetry.space_group_name_H-M   'P 1'
#
loop_
_entity.id
_entity.type
_entity.pdbx_description
1 polymer ?
#
loop_
_entity_poly.entity_id
_entity_poly.type
_entity_poly.pdbx_seq_one_letter_code
_entity_poly.pdbx_strand_id
1 'polypeptide(L)'
;MQHRFSVLIIYALATFWAVVAILMHEQPEYVLLAVYLIGSIVFYLGLRILLRHADRVPLPFRDSQISFRKSSLFVKLQNLADQAVPVLKGLMTLLVMLALAAGSRATLKEAMFAIGVTSVGVILLWLTRDPRNNVFHAFLYLSGLVLIVLLDSQAGQLLFGRVAVGQVALCLFVLMLPLVVFKIVFKREDELFLSTPFDFLILSMSLSLVVVGPEVAVSYNLPWLIGKAVVLFLGLKVVAVSGNSSARQVCIAMLSAMLLVAARGIG
;
A
#
# COMPACT_ATOMS: atom_id res chain seq x y z
N MET A 1 -18.61 13.94 13.21
CA MET A 1 -19.68 13.50 12.28
C MET A 1 -19.53 14.16 10.89
N GLN A 2 -19.44 15.50 10.79
CA GLN A 2 -19.28 16.22 9.51
C GLN A 2 -18.11 15.71 8.64
N HIS A 3 -16.95 15.42 9.24
CA HIS A 3 -15.78 14.92 8.50
C HIS A 3 -16.03 13.58 7.76
N ARG A 4 -16.86 12.67 8.31
CA ARG A 4 -17.08 11.34 7.71
C ARG A 4 -18.03 11.40 6.50
N PHE A 5 -19.00 12.30 6.54
CA PHE A 5 -19.93 12.52 5.44
C PHE A 5 -19.21 13.15 4.24
N SER A 6 -18.37 14.15 4.49
CA SER A 6 -17.52 14.75 3.44
C SER A 6 -16.61 13.72 2.78
N VAL A 7 -16.02 12.81 3.56
CA VAL A 7 -15.16 11.74 3.02
C VAL A 7 -15.94 10.77 2.12
N LEU A 8 -17.17 10.36 2.50
CA LEU A 8 -17.99 9.47 1.68
C LEU A 8 -18.41 10.14 0.37
N ILE A 9 -18.77 11.43 0.42
CA ILE A 9 -19.07 12.24 -0.77
C ILE A 9 -17.86 12.32 -1.69
N ILE A 10 -16.68 12.61 -1.14
CA ILE A 10 -15.43 12.70 -1.91
C ILE A 10 -15.14 11.35 -2.57
N TYR A 11 -15.29 10.23 -1.86
CA TYR A 11 -15.06 8.90 -2.44
C TYR A 11 -16.09 8.52 -3.51
N ALA A 12 -17.37 8.80 -3.28
CA ALA A 12 -18.41 8.56 -4.30
C ALA A 12 -18.16 9.39 -5.56
N LEU A 13 -17.77 10.66 -5.39
CA LEU A 13 -17.44 11.56 -6.49
C LEU A 13 -16.18 11.10 -7.23
N ALA A 14 -15.11 10.74 -6.52
CA ALA A 14 -13.88 10.22 -7.11
C ALA A 14 -14.12 8.92 -7.87
N THR A 15 -14.95 8.01 -7.31
CA THR A 15 -15.31 6.74 -7.97
C THR A 15 -16.16 6.98 -9.21
N PHE A 16 -17.15 7.88 -9.13
CA PHE A 16 -17.95 8.30 -10.28
C PHE A 16 -17.05 8.83 -11.40
N TRP A 17 -16.12 9.72 -11.08
CA TRP A 17 -15.17 10.25 -12.05
C TRP A 17 -14.25 9.20 -12.64
N ALA A 18 -13.76 8.26 -11.82
CA ALA A 18 -12.95 7.15 -12.32
C ALA A 18 -13.73 6.29 -13.34
N VAL A 19 -15.00 5.99 -13.06
CA VAL A 19 -15.87 5.23 -13.98
C VAL A 19 -16.13 6.03 -15.27
N VAL A 20 -16.43 7.32 -15.17
CA VAL A 20 -16.64 8.18 -16.35
C VAL A 20 -15.37 8.27 -17.20
N ALA A 21 -14.20 8.43 -16.59
CA ALA A 21 -12.93 8.48 -17.29
C ALA A 21 -12.65 7.16 -18.05
N ILE A 22 -12.95 6.01 -17.45
CA ILE A 22 -12.80 4.70 -18.11
C ILE A 22 -13.77 4.57 -19.29
N LEU A 23 -15.04 4.94 -19.10
CA LEU A 23 -16.07 4.84 -20.13
C LEU A 23 -15.81 5.78 -21.31
N MET A 24 -15.20 6.94 -21.08
CA MET A 24 -14.94 7.95 -22.10
C MET A 24 -13.49 7.99 -22.57
N HIS A 25 -12.69 6.95 -22.30
CA HIS A 25 -11.24 6.97 -22.57
C HIS A 25 -10.86 7.15 -24.05
N GLU A 26 -11.75 6.78 -24.99
CA GLU A 26 -11.52 6.95 -26.44
C GLU A 26 -11.90 8.35 -26.96
N GLN A 27 -12.50 9.21 -26.12
CA GLN A 27 -12.95 10.53 -26.52
C GLN A 27 -11.80 11.55 -26.46
N PRO A 28 -11.84 12.59 -27.31
CA PRO A 28 -10.81 13.62 -27.32
C PRO A 28 -10.79 14.42 -25.99
N GLU A 29 -9.59 14.83 -25.58
CA GLU A 29 -9.30 15.38 -24.25
C GLU A 29 -10.18 16.58 -23.86
N TYR A 30 -10.52 17.44 -24.82
CA TYR A 30 -11.39 18.61 -24.57
C TYR A 30 -12.82 18.22 -24.20
N VAL A 31 -13.33 17.10 -24.73
CA VAL A 31 -14.66 16.57 -24.36
C VAL A 31 -14.62 16.04 -22.93
N LEU A 32 -13.55 15.32 -22.58
CA LEU A 32 -13.36 14.80 -21.23
C LEU A 32 -13.32 15.93 -20.19
N LEU A 33 -12.59 17.02 -20.50
CA LEU A 33 -12.51 18.22 -19.65
C LEU A 33 -13.88 18.92 -19.53
N ALA A 34 -14.61 19.06 -20.63
CA ALA A 34 -15.93 19.69 -20.62
C ALA A 34 -16.93 18.88 -19.78
N VAL A 35 -16.98 17.56 -19.97
CA VAL A 35 -17.79 16.64 -19.15
C VAL A 35 -17.39 16.73 -17.69
N TYR A 36 -16.08 16.78 -17.41
CA TYR A 36 -15.55 16.95 -16.05
C TYR A 36 -16.06 18.22 -15.37
N LEU A 37 -15.91 19.36 -16.04
CA LEU A 37 -16.33 20.67 -15.51
C LEU A 37 -17.85 20.72 -15.30
N ILE A 38 -18.63 20.34 -16.31
CA ILE A 38 -20.10 20.39 -16.24
C ILE A 38 -20.60 19.45 -15.15
N GLY A 39 -20.12 18.20 -15.12
CA GLY A 39 -20.51 17.24 -14.09
C GLY A 39 -20.12 17.70 -12.69
N SER A 40 -18.95 18.33 -12.54
CA SER A 40 -18.49 18.85 -11.24
C SER A 40 -19.34 20.02 -10.75
N ILE A 41 -19.75 20.92 -11.66
CA ILE A 41 -20.66 22.03 -11.35
C ILE A 41 -22.04 21.49 -10.93
N VAL A 42 -22.61 20.56 -11.71
CA VAL A 42 -23.91 19.94 -11.40
C VAL A 42 -23.85 19.20 -10.07
N PHE A 43 -22.80 18.44 -9.82
CA PHE A 43 -22.61 17.72 -8.57
C PHE A 43 -22.46 18.67 -7.38
N TYR A 44 -21.66 19.73 -7.50
CA TYR A 44 -21.48 20.73 -6.46
C TYR A 44 -22.81 21.44 -6.12
N LEU A 45 -23.58 21.82 -7.14
CA LEU A 45 -24.90 22.41 -6.96
C LEU A 45 -25.86 21.43 -6.27
N GLY A 46 -25.90 20.17 -6.72
CA GLY A 46 -26.70 19.11 -6.10
C GLY A 46 -26.34 18.90 -4.63
N LEU A 47 -25.04 18.87 -4.31
CA LEU A 47 -24.54 18.76 -2.95
C LEU A 47 -24.95 19.96 -2.10
N ARG A 48 -24.83 21.17 -2.64
CA ARG A 48 -25.22 22.41 -1.95
C ARG A 48 -26.72 22.43 -1.65
N ILE A 49 -27.55 21.95 -2.56
CA ILE A 49 -29.01 21.82 -2.37
C ILE A 49 -29.32 20.77 -1.29
N LEU A 50 -28.66 19.61 -1.36
CA LEU A 50 -28.82 18.52 -0.39
C LEU A 50 -28.44 18.96 1.02
N LEU A 51 -27.30 19.66 1.18
CA LEU A 51 -26.84 20.20 2.46
C LEU A 51 -27.79 21.28 3.00
N ARG A 52 -28.38 22.09 2.13
CA ARG A 52 -29.35 23.12 2.52
C ARG A 52 -30.70 22.54 3.00
N HIS A 53 -31.02 21.30 2.61
CA HIS A 53 -32.26 20.61 3.00
C HIS A 53 -31.99 19.33 3.81
N ALA A 54 -30.85 19.25 4.49
CA ALA A 54 -30.43 18.05 5.21
C ALA A 54 -31.45 17.59 6.28
N ASP A 55 -32.22 18.52 6.86
CA ASP A 55 -33.23 18.22 7.88
C ASP A 55 -34.51 17.57 7.32
N ARG A 56 -34.75 17.64 6.00
CA ARG A 56 -35.96 17.09 5.35
C ARG A 56 -35.75 15.71 4.72
N VAL A 57 -34.51 15.26 4.60
CA VAL A 57 -34.19 13.95 4.03
C VAL A 57 -33.81 13.03 5.20
N PRO A 58 -34.70 12.12 5.64
CA PRO A 58 -34.35 11.12 6.63
C PRO A 58 -33.39 10.12 5.97
N LEU A 59 -32.11 10.47 5.93
CA LEU A 59 -31.07 9.58 5.42
C LEU A 59 -31.02 8.35 6.34
N PRO A 60 -31.38 7.14 5.85
CA PRO A 60 -31.46 5.92 6.68
C PRO A 60 -30.08 5.41 7.15
N PHE A 61 -29.01 6.13 6.83
CA PHE A 61 -27.62 5.76 7.15
C PHE A 61 -27.19 6.16 8.57
N ARG A 62 -28.07 6.79 9.35
CA ARG A 62 -27.69 7.44 10.61
C ARG A 62 -27.49 6.47 11.80
N ASP A 63 -28.10 5.27 11.77
CA ASP A 63 -28.03 4.32 12.91
C ASP A 63 -27.58 2.87 12.57
N SER A 64 -27.61 2.44 11.30
CA SER A 64 -27.39 1.02 10.98
C SER A 64 -25.92 0.57 11.09
N GLN A 65 -24.94 1.45 10.89
CA GLN A 65 -23.53 1.03 10.87
C GLN A 65 -22.93 0.71 12.26
N ILE A 66 -23.44 1.34 13.33
CA ILE A 66 -23.03 1.01 14.70
C ILE A 66 -23.55 -0.39 15.08
N SER A 67 -24.75 -0.75 14.60
CA SER A 67 -25.38 -2.04 14.85
C SER A 67 -24.66 -3.19 14.11
N PHE A 68 -24.29 -2.99 12.84
CA PHE A 68 -23.57 -4.03 12.06
C PHE A 68 -22.18 -4.34 12.60
N ARG A 69 -21.43 -3.35 13.11
CA ARG A 69 -20.09 -3.57 13.68
C ARG A 69 -20.11 -4.22 15.07
N LYS A 70 -21.21 -4.07 15.81
CA LYS A 70 -21.44 -4.77 17.09
C LYS A 70 -22.03 -6.17 16.91
N SER A 71 -22.36 -6.56 15.68
CA SER A 71 -22.82 -7.93 15.40
C SER A 71 -21.74 -8.94 15.79
N SER A 72 -22.15 -10.03 16.44
CA SER A 72 -21.26 -11.12 16.84
C SER A 72 -20.50 -11.73 15.65
N LEU A 73 -21.07 -11.67 14.44
CA LEU A 73 -20.39 -12.09 13.22
C LEU A 73 -19.23 -11.17 12.83
N PHE A 74 -19.39 -9.85 12.99
CA PHE A 74 -18.33 -8.89 12.68
C PHE A 74 -17.16 -9.05 13.65
N VAL A 75 -17.44 -9.24 14.95
CA VAL A 75 -16.41 -9.51 15.97
C VAL A 75 -15.67 -10.82 15.67
N LYS A 76 -16.37 -11.88 15.24
CA LYS A 76 -15.73 -13.14 14.81
C LYS A 76 -14.80 -12.95 13.62
N LEU A 77 -15.24 -12.21 12.59
CA LEU A 77 -14.44 -11.90 11.41
C LEU A 77 -13.23 -11.03 11.75
N GLN A 78 -13.38 -10.08 12.67
CA GLN A 78 -12.31 -9.24 13.18
C GLN A 78 -11.25 -10.05 13.95
N ASN A 79 -11.67 -10.98 14.81
CA ASN A 79 -10.74 -11.90 15.48
C ASN A 79 -10.01 -12.81 14.48
N LEU A 80 -10.71 -13.28 13.43
CA LEU A 80 -10.08 -14.04 12.35
C LEU A 80 -9.08 -13.17 11.56
N ALA A 81 -9.39 -11.89 11.35
CA ALA A 81 -8.48 -10.95 10.71
C ALA A 81 -7.23 -10.69 11.57
N ASP A 82 -7.34 -10.69 12.90
CA ASP A 82 -6.18 -10.60 13.79
C ASP A 82 -5.26 -11.83 13.66
N GLN A 83 -5.82 -13.01 13.40
CA GLN A 83 -5.04 -14.23 13.11
C GLN A 83 -4.32 -14.17 11.75
N ALA A 84 -4.72 -13.27 10.84
CA ALA A 84 -4.00 -13.07 9.57
C ALA A 84 -2.64 -12.38 9.76
N VAL A 85 -2.45 -11.60 10.83
CA VAL A 85 -1.21 -10.87 11.10
C VAL A 85 0.03 -11.77 11.24
N PRO A 86 0.03 -12.85 12.05
CA PRO A 86 1.17 -13.75 12.14
C PRO A 86 1.46 -14.46 10.81
N VAL A 87 0.42 -14.82 10.04
CA VAL A 87 0.58 -15.43 8.71
C VAL A 87 1.25 -14.44 7.76
N LEU A 88 0.78 -13.18 7.76
CA LEU A 88 1.34 -12.10 6.95
C LEU A 88 2.83 -11.86 7.30
N LYS A 89 3.17 -11.83 8.59
CA LYS A 89 4.55 -11.73 9.06
C LYS A 89 5.41 -12.90 8.57
N GLY A 90 4.88 -14.12 8.59
CA GLY A 90 5.55 -15.31 8.04
C GLY A 90 5.84 -15.17 6.54
N LEU A 91 4.83 -14.75 5.76
CA LEU A 91 4.97 -14.53 4.32
C LEU A 91 6.00 -13.45 4.00
N MET A 92 6.00 -12.34 4.74
CA MET A 92 6.99 -11.26 4.56
C MET A 92 8.40 -11.70 4.92
N THR A 93 8.54 -12.51 5.97
CA THR A 93 9.84 -13.09 6.33
C THR A 93 10.34 -14.02 5.24
N LEU A 94 9.47 -14.84 4.67
CA LEU A 94 9.79 -15.71 3.54
C LEU A 94 10.19 -14.90 2.30
N LEU A 95 9.50 -13.78 2.04
CA LEU A 95 9.85 -12.86 0.96
C LEU A 95 11.23 -12.23 1.15
N VAL A 96 11.57 -11.80 2.37
CA VAL A 96 12.91 -11.31 2.71
C VAL A 96 13.96 -12.42 2.53
N MET A 97 13.69 -13.64 3.02
CA MET A 97 14.58 -14.78 2.82
C MET A 97 14.77 -15.12 1.34
N LEU A 98 13.71 -15.02 0.55
CA LEU A 98 13.74 -15.23 -0.90
C LEU A 98 14.63 -14.19 -1.59
N ALA A 99 14.46 -12.92 -1.23
CA ALA A 99 15.31 -11.83 -1.73
C ALA A 99 16.78 -12.04 -1.34
N LEU A 100 17.04 -12.51 -0.12
CA LEU A 100 18.38 -12.85 0.34
C LEU A 100 18.97 -14.08 -0.37
N ALA A 101 18.16 -15.07 -0.74
CA ALA A 101 18.63 -16.24 -1.48
C ALA A 101 18.92 -15.89 -2.95
N ALA A 102 18.06 -15.10 -3.59
CA ALA A 102 18.18 -14.68 -4.99
C ALA A 102 19.22 -13.57 -5.21
N GLY A 103 19.42 -12.68 -4.23
CA GLY A 103 20.33 -11.53 -4.28
C GLY A 103 21.81 -11.89 -4.19
N SER A 104 22.26 -12.95 -4.84
CA SER A 104 23.67 -13.37 -4.88
C SER A 104 24.54 -12.53 -5.83
N ARG A 105 23.93 -11.64 -6.65
CA ARG A 105 24.61 -10.78 -7.62
C ARG A 105 24.06 -9.35 -7.59
N ALA A 106 24.22 -8.67 -6.47
CA ALA A 106 23.92 -7.24 -6.40
C ALA A 106 25.01 -6.45 -7.13
N THR A 107 24.63 -5.48 -7.96
CA THR A 107 25.58 -4.58 -8.61
C THR A 107 26.10 -3.54 -7.62
N LEU A 108 27.27 -2.95 -7.89
CA LEU A 108 27.85 -1.88 -7.05
C LEU A 108 26.87 -0.71 -6.86
N LYS A 109 26.12 -0.35 -7.91
CA LYS A 109 25.11 0.73 -7.87
C LYS A 109 23.97 0.39 -6.90
N GLU A 110 23.47 -0.85 -6.95
CA GLU A 110 22.44 -1.34 -6.04
C GLU A 110 22.94 -1.40 -4.59
N ALA A 111 24.19 -1.81 -4.37
CA ALA A 111 24.80 -1.80 -3.04
C ALA A 111 24.96 -0.38 -2.49
N MET A 112 25.45 0.58 -3.29
CA MET A 112 25.53 1.98 -2.86
C MET A 112 24.15 2.55 -2.50
N PHE A 113 23.12 2.21 -3.29
CA PHE A 113 21.75 2.62 -2.99
C PHE A 113 21.26 1.98 -1.68
N ALA A 114 21.46 0.67 -1.50
CA ALA A 114 21.10 -0.05 -0.29
C ALA A 114 21.80 0.54 0.95
N ILE A 115 23.09 0.89 0.86
CA ILE A 115 23.84 1.56 1.93
C ILE A 115 23.19 2.89 2.27
N GLY A 116 22.96 3.75 1.28
CA GLY A 116 22.33 5.06 1.49
C GLY A 116 20.98 4.95 2.20
N VAL A 117 20.13 4.03 1.72
CA VAL A 117 18.84 3.73 2.36
C VAL A 117 19.05 3.27 3.80
N THR A 118 19.91 2.28 4.04
CA THR A 118 20.16 1.73 5.37
C THR A 118 20.72 2.79 6.34
N SER A 119 21.66 3.62 5.90
CA SER A 119 22.24 4.71 6.69
C SER A 119 21.16 5.70 7.12
N VAL A 120 20.29 6.12 6.20
CA VAL A 120 19.15 7.00 6.51
C VAL A 120 18.21 6.32 7.51
N GLY A 121 17.92 5.04 7.32
CA GLY A 121 17.08 4.25 8.25
C GLY A 121 17.64 4.19 9.67
N VAL A 122 18.95 3.94 9.81
CA VAL A 122 19.64 3.89 11.12
C VAL A 122 19.65 5.27 11.78
N ILE A 123 19.95 6.33 11.04
CA ILE A 123 19.93 7.71 11.55
C ILE A 123 18.52 8.08 12.02
N LEU A 124 17.49 7.75 11.24
CA LEU A 124 16.09 8.02 11.59
C LEU A 124 15.68 7.26 12.85
N LEU A 125 16.01 5.97 12.97
CA LEU A 125 15.76 5.19 14.18
C LEU A 125 16.46 5.77 15.40
N TRP A 126 17.70 6.20 15.24
CA TRP A 126 18.48 6.82 16.31
C TRP A 126 17.87 8.14 16.76
N LEU A 127 17.44 8.99 15.83
CA LEU A 127 16.87 10.31 16.10
C LEU A 127 15.47 10.22 16.72
N THR A 128 14.62 9.36 16.19
CA THR A 128 13.20 9.31 16.59
C THR A 128 12.93 8.37 17.75
N ARG A 129 13.75 7.31 17.94
CA ARG A 129 13.61 6.25 18.97
C ARG A 129 12.22 5.58 19.06
N ASP A 130 11.28 5.97 18.20
CA ASP A 130 9.91 5.49 18.17
C ASP A 130 9.65 4.80 16.81
N PRO A 131 9.46 3.48 16.80
CA PRO A 131 9.16 2.72 15.58
C PRO A 131 7.77 3.03 15.01
N ARG A 132 6.93 3.81 15.69
CA ARG A 132 5.63 4.28 15.19
C ARG A 132 5.70 5.63 14.47
N ASN A 133 6.88 6.20 14.31
CA ASN A 133 7.01 7.48 13.62
C ASN A 133 6.62 7.34 12.13
N ASN A 134 5.87 8.31 11.61
CA ASN A 134 5.48 8.37 10.21
C ASN A 134 6.69 8.40 9.26
N VAL A 135 7.77 9.09 9.67
CA VAL A 135 9.01 9.15 8.90
C VAL A 135 9.67 7.76 8.82
N PHE A 136 9.49 6.95 9.86
CA PHE A 136 9.96 5.57 9.88
C PHE A 136 9.15 4.67 8.92
N HIS A 137 7.83 4.88 8.83
CA HIS A 137 7.02 4.20 7.82
C HIS A 137 7.42 4.57 6.38
N ALA A 138 7.81 5.83 6.14
CA ALA A 138 8.37 6.28 4.86
C ALA A 138 9.65 5.50 4.49
N PHE A 139 10.53 5.32 5.47
CA PHE A 139 11.75 4.55 5.30
C PHE A 139 11.46 3.08 4.98
N LEU A 140 10.53 2.44 5.70
CA LEU A 140 10.11 1.07 5.42
C LEU A 140 9.52 0.93 4.01
N TYR A 141 8.77 1.93 3.54
CA TYR A 141 8.26 1.96 2.17
C TYR A 141 9.40 1.95 1.14
N LEU A 142 10.36 2.86 1.29
CA LEU A 142 11.51 2.97 0.41
C LEU A 142 12.33 1.67 0.39
N SER A 143 12.62 1.11 1.57
CA SER A 143 13.33 -0.15 1.71
C SER A 143 12.58 -1.33 1.09
N GLY A 144 11.25 -1.38 1.25
CA GLY A 144 10.39 -2.37 0.60
C GLY A 144 10.43 -2.27 -0.92
N LEU A 145 10.40 -1.05 -1.46
CA LEU A 145 10.48 -0.82 -2.90
C LEU A 145 11.83 -1.28 -3.47
N VAL A 146 12.94 -0.98 -2.79
CA VAL A 146 14.27 -1.49 -3.16
C VAL A 146 14.30 -3.01 -3.17
N LEU A 147 13.78 -3.65 -2.12
CA LEU A 147 13.75 -5.10 -2.01
C LEU A 147 13.00 -5.73 -3.19
N ILE A 148 11.88 -5.13 -3.60
CA ILE A 148 11.08 -5.60 -4.73
C ILE A 148 11.82 -5.41 -6.04
N VAL A 149 12.45 -4.25 -6.27
CA VAL A 149 13.25 -3.99 -7.48
C VAL A 149 14.36 -5.03 -7.62
N LEU A 150 15.08 -5.32 -6.52
CA LEU A 150 16.14 -6.33 -6.50
C LEU A 150 15.61 -7.74 -6.74
N LEU A 151 14.44 -8.05 -6.22
CA LEU A 151 13.83 -9.36 -6.42
C LEU A 151 13.33 -9.53 -7.86
N ASP A 152 12.81 -8.46 -8.47
CA ASP A 152 12.31 -8.46 -9.84
C ASP A 152 13.45 -8.51 -10.86
N SER A 153 14.59 -7.85 -10.58
CA SER A 153 15.79 -7.97 -11.42
C SER A 153 16.35 -9.39 -11.46
N GLN A 154 16.07 -10.20 -10.43
CA GLN A 154 16.46 -11.61 -10.34
C GLN A 154 15.30 -12.57 -10.67
N ALA A 155 14.17 -12.09 -11.20
CA ALA A 155 12.97 -12.91 -11.42
C ALA A 155 13.22 -14.14 -12.32
N GLY A 156 14.16 -14.03 -13.27
CA GLY A 156 14.53 -15.12 -14.19
C GLY A 156 15.47 -16.18 -13.59
N GLN A 157 16.04 -15.95 -12.40
CA GLN A 157 16.89 -16.96 -11.76
C GLN A 157 16.06 -18.17 -11.30
N LEU A 158 16.60 -19.36 -11.46
CA LEU A 158 15.98 -20.61 -11.02
C LEU A 158 16.43 -20.97 -9.60
N LEU A 159 15.48 -20.99 -8.66
CA LEU A 159 15.66 -21.60 -7.34
C LEU A 159 15.69 -23.11 -7.47
N PHE A 160 16.73 -23.72 -6.88
CA PHE A 160 16.93 -25.17 -6.85
C PHE A 160 16.82 -25.83 -8.25
N GLY A 161 17.16 -25.08 -9.30
CA GLY A 161 17.13 -25.54 -10.69
C GLY A 161 15.75 -25.83 -11.28
N ARG A 162 14.63 -25.53 -10.60
CA ARG A 162 13.28 -25.89 -11.06
C ARG A 162 12.26 -24.76 -11.07
N VAL A 163 12.34 -23.81 -10.13
CA VAL A 163 11.29 -22.79 -9.96
C VAL A 163 11.88 -21.42 -10.11
N ALA A 164 11.32 -20.58 -10.99
CA ALA A 164 11.78 -19.20 -11.14
C ALA A 164 11.47 -18.37 -9.88
N VAL A 165 12.44 -17.57 -9.41
CA VAL A 165 12.29 -16.65 -8.27
C VAL A 165 11.05 -15.77 -8.44
N GLY A 166 10.81 -15.28 -9.67
CA GLY A 166 9.66 -14.45 -9.98
C GLY A 166 8.31 -15.12 -9.70
N GLN A 167 8.19 -16.42 -9.96
CA GLN A 167 6.95 -17.18 -9.71
C GLN A 167 6.71 -17.37 -8.20
N VAL A 168 7.76 -17.70 -7.45
CA VAL A 168 7.65 -17.85 -5.98
C VAL A 168 7.25 -16.52 -5.36
N ALA A 169 7.90 -15.42 -5.75
CA ALA A 169 7.56 -14.10 -5.24
C ALA A 169 6.14 -13.67 -5.62
N LEU A 170 5.72 -13.93 -6.87
CA LEU A 170 4.35 -13.67 -7.31
C LEU A 170 3.34 -14.45 -6.46
N CYS A 171 3.59 -15.72 -6.19
CA CYS A 171 2.75 -16.53 -5.31
C CYS A 171 2.66 -15.93 -3.89
N LEU A 172 3.78 -15.48 -3.32
CA LEU A 172 3.79 -14.81 -2.02
C LEU A 172 2.96 -13.52 -2.03
N PHE A 173 3.10 -12.68 -3.06
CA PHE A 173 2.31 -11.46 -3.19
C PHE A 173 0.81 -11.75 -3.36
N VAL A 174 0.46 -12.75 -4.15
CA VAL A 174 -0.93 -13.19 -4.35
C VAL A 174 -1.53 -13.73 -3.05
N LEU A 175 -0.75 -14.39 -2.19
CA LEU A 175 -1.19 -14.84 -0.86
C LEU A 175 -1.27 -13.68 0.15
N MET A 176 -0.35 -12.72 0.08
CA MET A 176 -0.34 -11.56 0.98
C MET A 176 -1.51 -10.62 0.71
N LEU A 177 -1.83 -10.35 -0.55
CA LEU A 177 -2.87 -9.40 -0.96
C LEU A 177 -4.24 -9.64 -0.28
N PRO A 178 -4.86 -10.84 -0.34
CA PRO A 178 -6.14 -11.08 0.30
C PRO A 178 -6.06 -10.97 1.82
N LEU A 179 -4.94 -11.37 2.45
CA LEU A 179 -4.75 -11.23 3.90
C LEU A 179 -4.69 -9.75 4.31
N VAL A 180 -3.96 -8.93 3.55
CA VAL A 180 -3.87 -7.48 3.75
C VAL A 180 -5.24 -6.83 3.57
N VAL A 181 -5.93 -7.13 2.46
CA VAL A 181 -7.27 -6.60 2.18
C VAL A 181 -8.25 -7.02 3.28
N PHE A 182 -8.24 -8.29 3.68
CA PHE A 182 -9.09 -8.81 4.74
C PHE A 182 -8.85 -8.09 6.07
N LYS A 183 -7.59 -7.89 6.47
CA LYS A 183 -7.25 -7.16 7.70
C LYS A 183 -7.60 -5.67 7.63
N ILE A 184 -7.46 -5.03 6.47
CA ILE A 184 -7.86 -3.63 6.30
C ILE A 184 -9.38 -3.47 6.38
N VAL A 185 -10.15 -4.38 5.78
CA VAL A 185 -11.63 -4.35 5.77
C VAL A 185 -12.19 -4.61 7.17
N PHE A 186 -11.66 -5.59 7.89
CA PHE A 186 -12.12 -6.00 9.23
C PHE A 186 -11.29 -5.40 10.38
N LYS A 187 -10.70 -4.23 10.16
CA LYS A 187 -9.87 -3.53 11.16
C LYS A 187 -10.62 -3.18 12.45
N ARG A 188 -9.88 -3.07 13.56
CA ARG A 188 -10.41 -2.52 14.82
C ARG A 188 -10.50 -0.99 14.78
N GLU A 189 -11.34 -0.41 15.64
CA GLU A 189 -11.60 1.05 15.64
C GLU A 189 -10.38 1.87 16.08
N ASP A 190 -9.53 1.27 16.92
CA ASP A 190 -8.25 1.77 17.39
C ASP A 190 -7.12 1.59 16.37
N GLU A 191 -7.31 0.77 15.33
CA GLU A 191 -6.32 0.53 14.28
C GLU A 191 -6.45 1.53 13.13
N LEU A 192 -5.52 2.48 13.08
CA LEU A 192 -5.41 3.47 12.02
C LEU A 192 -4.32 3.09 11.01
N PHE A 193 -4.67 2.26 10.02
CA PHE A 193 -3.75 1.85 8.95
C PHE A 193 -3.50 2.89 7.85
N LEU A 194 -4.31 3.94 7.73
CA LEU A 194 -4.14 5.03 6.74
C LEU A 194 -4.49 6.37 7.41
N SER A 195 -3.86 6.65 8.55
CA SER A 195 -4.11 7.88 9.31
C SER A 195 -3.39 9.09 8.74
N THR A 196 -2.27 8.91 8.05
CA THR A 196 -1.41 10.05 7.72
C THR A 196 -1.60 10.49 6.27
N PRO A 197 -1.69 11.81 6.01
CA PRO A 197 -1.72 12.35 4.66
C PRO A 197 -0.55 11.85 3.80
N PHE A 198 0.58 11.56 4.46
CA PHE A 198 1.77 11.04 3.82
C PHE A 198 1.59 9.64 3.22
N ASP A 199 0.81 8.76 3.86
CA ASP A 199 0.50 7.43 3.28
C ASP A 199 -0.30 7.55 1.99
N PHE A 200 -1.29 8.45 1.97
CA PHE A 200 -2.08 8.74 0.79
C PHE A 200 -1.25 9.39 -0.31
N LEU A 201 -0.31 10.27 0.07
CA LEU A 201 0.61 10.89 -0.87
C LEU A 201 1.52 9.85 -1.52
N ILE A 202 2.10 8.93 -0.74
CA ILE A 202 2.90 7.82 -1.29
C ILE A 202 2.07 6.97 -2.25
N LEU A 203 0.88 6.52 -1.82
CA LEU A 203 0.02 5.68 -2.66
C LEU A 203 -0.41 6.40 -3.94
N SER A 204 -0.75 7.69 -3.83
CA SER A 204 -1.12 8.53 -4.96
C SER A 204 0.04 8.76 -5.93
N MET A 205 1.24 9.05 -5.42
CA MET A 205 2.45 9.19 -6.24
C MET A 205 2.78 7.90 -6.98
N SER A 206 2.71 6.76 -6.29
CA SER A 206 2.92 5.45 -6.90
C SER A 206 1.91 5.15 -8.01
N LEU A 207 0.63 5.45 -7.77
CA LEU A 207 -0.42 5.26 -8.78
C LEU A 207 -0.27 6.24 -9.95
N SER A 208 0.12 7.48 -9.68
CA SER A 208 0.40 8.48 -10.72
C SER A 208 1.57 8.07 -11.60
N LEU A 209 2.60 7.44 -11.04
CA LEU A 209 3.77 6.97 -11.79
C LEU A 209 3.42 5.88 -12.81
N VAL A 210 2.36 5.11 -12.58
CA VAL A 210 1.80 4.16 -13.56
C VAL A 210 1.18 4.89 -14.76
N VAL A 211 0.61 6.09 -14.55
CA VAL A 211 -0.16 6.83 -15.56
C VAL A 211 0.73 7.72 -16.44
N VAL A 212 1.86 8.22 -15.91
CA VAL A 212 2.66 9.30 -16.54
C VAL A 212 3.39 8.88 -17.83
N GLY A 213 3.49 7.60 -18.17
CA GLY A 213 4.14 7.20 -19.43
C GLY A 213 3.89 5.74 -19.83
N PRO A 214 3.02 5.46 -20.81
CA PRO A 214 2.74 4.08 -21.24
C PRO A 214 3.98 3.35 -21.76
N GLU A 215 4.90 4.07 -22.43
CA GLU A 215 6.15 3.51 -22.97
C GLU A 215 7.09 3.00 -21.87
N VAL A 216 7.25 3.79 -20.81
CA VAL A 216 8.09 3.44 -19.64
C VAL A 216 7.40 2.36 -18.81
N ALA A 217 6.08 2.43 -18.68
CA ALA A 217 5.29 1.46 -17.93
C ALA A 217 5.38 0.05 -18.52
N VAL A 218 5.33 -0.08 -19.85
CA VAL A 218 5.45 -1.37 -20.54
C VAL A 218 6.89 -1.89 -20.49
N SER A 219 7.88 -1.03 -20.72
CA SER A 219 9.30 -1.45 -20.78
C SER A 219 9.84 -1.99 -19.45
N TYR A 220 9.37 -1.44 -18.33
CA TYR A 220 9.84 -1.80 -17.00
C TYR A 220 8.81 -2.58 -16.17
N ASN A 221 7.69 -3.00 -16.75
CA ASN A 221 6.58 -3.63 -16.02
C ASN A 221 6.17 -2.85 -14.75
N LEU A 222 6.20 -1.50 -14.81
CA LEU A 222 5.95 -0.64 -13.67
C LEU A 222 4.63 -0.92 -12.94
N PRO A 223 3.50 -1.22 -13.62
CA PRO A 223 2.24 -1.52 -12.92
C PRO A 223 2.39 -2.71 -11.95
N TRP A 224 3.14 -3.73 -12.36
CA TRP A 224 3.34 -4.94 -11.56
C TRP A 224 4.27 -4.67 -10.38
N LEU A 225 5.36 -3.95 -10.62
CA LEU A 225 6.33 -3.55 -9.59
C LEU A 225 5.68 -2.64 -8.53
N ILE A 226 4.90 -1.66 -8.97
CA ILE A 226 4.17 -0.75 -8.10
C ILE A 226 3.08 -1.49 -7.32
N GLY A 227 2.36 -2.41 -7.96
CA GLY A 227 1.38 -3.27 -7.29
C GLY A 227 2.00 -4.08 -6.14
N LYS A 228 3.13 -4.75 -6.40
CA LYS A 228 3.91 -5.43 -5.36
C LYS A 228 4.34 -4.48 -4.24
N ALA A 229 4.81 -3.28 -4.59
CA ALA A 229 5.26 -2.28 -3.62
C ALA A 229 4.14 -1.80 -2.71
N VAL A 230 2.95 -1.54 -3.27
CA VAL A 230 1.75 -1.17 -2.51
C VAL A 230 1.33 -2.30 -1.58
N VAL A 231 1.31 -3.56 -2.05
CA VAL A 231 0.95 -4.71 -1.21
C VAL A 231 1.94 -4.91 -0.08
N LEU A 232 3.24 -4.83 -0.37
CA LEU A 232 4.29 -4.95 0.64
C LEU A 232 4.19 -3.83 1.68
N PHE A 233 3.97 -2.59 1.24
CA PHE A 233 3.81 -1.43 2.11
C PHE A 233 2.63 -1.57 3.06
N LEU A 234 1.45 -1.89 2.51
CA LEU A 234 0.26 -2.12 3.31
C LEU A 234 0.47 -3.30 4.27
N GLY A 235 1.15 -4.35 3.83
CA GLY A 235 1.52 -5.48 4.68
C GLY A 235 2.44 -5.09 5.85
N LEU A 236 3.52 -4.36 5.56
CA LEU A 236 4.45 -3.80 6.56
C LEU A 236 3.69 -2.96 7.58
N LYS A 237 2.76 -2.14 7.12
CA LYS A 237 1.99 -1.27 7.99
C LYS A 237 1.00 -2.03 8.86
N VAL A 238 0.31 -3.03 8.30
CA VAL A 238 -0.58 -3.91 9.06
C VAL A 238 0.18 -4.59 10.20
N VAL A 239 1.37 -5.11 9.93
CA VAL A 239 2.22 -5.78 10.94
C VAL A 239 2.81 -4.77 11.94
N ALA A 240 3.18 -3.56 11.51
CA ALA A 240 3.74 -2.55 12.39
C ALA A 240 2.70 -1.98 13.38
N VAL A 241 1.46 -1.80 12.95
CA VAL A 241 0.37 -1.27 13.80
C VAL A 241 -0.06 -2.30 14.85
N SER A 242 0.06 -3.61 14.57
CA SER A 242 -0.41 -4.67 15.47
C SER A 242 0.35 -4.74 16.81
N GLY A 243 1.54 -4.15 16.92
CA GLY A 243 2.29 -4.08 18.17
C GLY A 243 3.74 -3.61 18.03
N ASN A 244 4.28 -3.00 19.09
CA ASN A 244 5.64 -2.43 19.08
C ASN A 244 6.73 -3.49 18.84
N SER A 245 6.55 -4.70 19.38
CA SER A 245 7.49 -5.81 19.17
C SER A 245 7.52 -6.24 17.69
N SER A 246 6.34 -6.35 17.07
CA SER A 246 6.21 -6.69 15.64
C SER A 246 6.82 -5.62 14.75
N ALA A 247 6.56 -4.35 15.02
CA ALA A 247 7.16 -3.23 14.28
C ALA A 247 8.70 -3.26 14.35
N ARG A 248 9.26 -3.50 15.55
CA ARG A 248 10.71 -3.61 15.74
C ARG A 248 11.30 -4.81 15.01
N GLN A 249 10.62 -5.95 15.01
CA GLN A 249 11.09 -7.16 14.30
C GLN A 249 11.10 -6.96 12.78
N VAL A 250 10.05 -6.37 12.22
CA VAL A 250 9.98 -6.01 10.80
C VAL A 250 11.09 -5.02 10.43
N CYS A 251 11.31 -4.02 11.27
CA CYS A 251 12.38 -3.05 11.11
C CYS A 251 13.76 -3.72 11.01
N ILE A 252 14.08 -4.56 12.01
CA ILE A 252 15.35 -5.27 12.07
C ILE A 252 15.51 -6.18 10.85
N ALA A 253 14.44 -6.87 10.43
CA ALA A 253 14.46 -7.74 9.27
C ALA A 253 14.70 -6.98 7.95
N MET A 254 14.07 -5.81 7.77
CA MET A 254 14.29 -4.99 6.57
C MET A 254 15.68 -4.37 6.55
N LEU A 255 16.17 -3.87 7.69
CA LEU A 255 17.53 -3.33 7.79
C LEU A 255 18.59 -4.41 7.60
N SER A 256 18.40 -5.59 8.20
CA SER A 256 19.34 -6.71 8.00
C SER A 256 19.34 -7.17 6.56
N ALA A 257 18.19 -7.21 5.89
CA ALA A 257 18.10 -7.51 4.47
C ALA A 257 18.89 -6.50 3.61
N MET A 258 18.70 -5.20 3.86
CA MET A 258 19.41 -4.15 3.12
C MET A 258 20.92 -4.17 3.39
N LEU A 259 21.35 -4.40 4.64
CA LEU A 259 22.77 -4.57 4.97
C LEU A 259 23.41 -5.76 4.25
N LEU A 260 22.68 -6.87 4.14
CA LEU A 260 23.18 -8.07 3.48
C LEU A 260 23.32 -7.84 1.96
N VAL A 261 22.35 -7.16 1.35
CA VAL A 261 22.43 -6.71 -0.05
C VAL A 261 23.65 -5.80 -0.25
N ALA A 262 23.84 -4.82 0.64
CA ALA A 262 24.98 -3.91 0.60
C ALA A 262 26.32 -4.65 0.69
N ALA A 263 26.47 -5.56 1.65
CA ALA A 263 27.69 -6.34 1.83
C ALA A 263 28.02 -7.19 0.59
N ARG A 264 27.00 -7.76 -0.06
CA ARG A 264 27.17 -8.61 -1.25
C ARG A 264 27.44 -7.88 -2.56
N GLY A 265 27.09 -6.60 -2.69
CA GLY A 265 27.44 -5.85 -3.90
C GLY A 265 28.80 -5.16 -3.82
N ILE A 266 29.47 -5.20 -2.66
CA ILE A 266 30.85 -4.70 -2.48
C ILE A 266 31.88 -5.82 -2.63
N GLY A 267 31.59 -7.03 -2.15
CA GLY A 267 32.50 -8.19 -2.20
C GLY A 267 32.27 -9.06 -3.42
#